data_AF-A0AAU9HW46-F1
#
_entry.id   AF-A0AAU9HW46-F1
#
_cell.length_a   1.000
_cell.length_b   1.000
_cell.length_c   1.000
_cell.angle_alpha   90.00
_cell.angle_beta   90.00
_cell.angle_gamma   90.00
#
_symmetry.space_group_name_H-M   'P 1'
#
loop_
_entity.id
_entity.type
_entity.pdbx_description
1 polymer ?
#
loop_
_entity_poly.entity_id
_entity_poly.type
_entity_poly.pdbx_seq_one_letter_code
_entity_poly.pdbx_strand_id
1 'polypeptide(L)'
;MKCELIMNLVLPMEHSQKYAAQKMEQLLSAMENAIHESNWYQVKAADKQLLALYTQLQSMPWFSSMVAEQNNLKARYVDLIDLVGQKQAAIKVQMQRHQEDKEGLMAYKKVQQGQSL
;
A
#
# COMPACT_ATOMS: atom_id res chain seq x y z
N MET A 1 9.02 -18.09 43.42
CA MET A 1 9.05 -18.99 42.26
C MET A 1 7.94 -18.79 41.22
N LYS A 2 6.69 -18.38 41.55
CA LYS A 2 5.67 -18.10 40.51
C LYS A 2 5.97 -16.85 39.67
N CYS A 3 6.61 -15.82 40.23
CA CYS A 3 6.88 -14.56 39.52
C CYS A 3 7.99 -14.69 38.47
N GLU A 4 9.04 -15.49 38.71
CA GLU A 4 10.17 -15.67 37.78
C GLU A 4 9.76 -16.41 36.50
N LEU A 5 8.84 -17.39 36.62
CA LEU A 5 8.30 -18.12 35.46
C LEU A 5 7.42 -17.25 34.57
N ILE A 6 6.65 -16.33 35.14
CA ILE A 6 5.84 -15.37 34.36
C ILE A 6 6.75 -14.36 33.66
N MET A 7 7.77 -13.84 34.35
CA MET A 7 8.71 -12.87 33.78
C MET A 7 9.52 -13.45 32.60
N ASN A 8 9.89 -14.73 32.67
CA ASN A 8 10.63 -15.42 31.59
C ASN A 8 9.79 -15.74 30.35
N LEU A 9 8.46 -15.78 30.44
CA LEU A 9 7.56 -15.96 29.29
C LEU A 9 7.12 -14.62 28.66
N VAL A 10 7.06 -13.55 29.46
CA VAL A 10 6.64 -12.21 29.00
C VAL A 10 7.70 -11.56 28.11
N LEU A 11 8.99 -11.64 28.48
CA LEU A 11 10.08 -11.05 27.68
C LEU A 11 10.15 -11.56 26.23
N PRO A 12 10.17 -12.89 25.94
CA PRO A 12 10.20 -13.38 24.56
C PRO A 12 8.90 -13.06 23.78
N MET A 13 7.77 -12.93 24.48
CA MET A 13 6.49 -12.53 23.89
C MET A 13 6.48 -11.04 23.49
N GLU A 14 6.98 -10.14 24.33
CA GLU A 14 7.14 -8.72 24.01
C GLU A 14 8.08 -8.51 22.82
N HIS A 15 9.18 -9.26 22.77
CA HIS A 15 10.08 -9.24 21.61
C HIS A 15 9.40 -9.71 20.32
N SER A 16 8.54 -10.72 20.40
CA SER A 16 7.79 -11.25 19.25
C SER A 16 6.74 -10.26 18.73
N GLN A 17 6.00 -9.60 19.63
CA GLN A 17 5.03 -8.56 19.28
C GLN A 17 5.72 -7.35 18.64
N LYS A 18 6.81 -6.88 19.24
CA LYS A 18 7.58 -5.75 18.71
C LYS A 18 8.16 -6.05 17.32
N TYR A 19 8.68 -7.26 17.12
CA TYR A 19 9.16 -7.69 15.82
C TYR A 19 8.05 -7.72 14.78
N ALA A 20 6.89 -8.29 15.12
CA ALA A 20 5.72 -8.34 14.24
C ALA A 20 5.26 -6.93 13.84
N ALA A 21 5.16 -6.02 14.80
CA ALA A 21 4.80 -4.62 14.58
C ALA A 21 5.78 -3.91 13.62
N GLN A 22 7.08 -4.06 13.86
CA GLN A 22 8.12 -3.49 13.00
C GLN A 22 8.06 -4.05 11.58
N LYS A 23 7.80 -5.35 11.43
CA LYS A 23 7.72 -5.97 10.11
C LYS A 23 6.49 -5.52 9.33
N MET A 24 5.33 -5.38 9.99
CA MET A 24 4.13 -4.83 9.37
C MET A 24 4.39 -3.39 8.89
N GLU A 25 4.98 -2.54 9.73
CA GLU A 25 5.29 -1.15 9.38
C GLU A 25 6.29 -1.05 8.22
N GLN A 26 7.32 -1.92 8.19
CA GLN A 26 8.27 -1.99 7.09
C GLN A 26 7.57 -2.30 5.75
N LEU A 27 6.63 -3.24 5.75
CA LEU A 27 5.91 -3.64 4.54
C LEU A 27 4.94 -2.55 4.08
N LEU A 28 4.25 -1.87 5.00
CA LEU A 28 3.40 -0.72 4.71
C LEU A 28 4.21 0.43 4.10
N SER A 29 5.34 0.77 4.70
CA SER A 29 6.25 1.80 4.17
C SER A 29 6.81 1.42 2.79
N ALA A 30 7.11 0.14 2.56
CA ALA A 30 7.54 -0.34 1.24
C ALA A 30 6.43 -0.23 0.19
N MET A 31 5.17 -0.52 0.55
CA MET A 31 4.02 -0.31 -0.33
C MET A 31 3.84 1.18 -0.67
N GLU A 32 3.91 2.06 0.32
CA GLU A 32 3.79 3.50 0.15
C GLU A 32 4.83 4.05 -0.84
N ASN A 33 6.11 3.72 -0.61
CA ASN A 33 7.20 4.10 -1.51
C ASN A 33 6.98 3.56 -2.93
N ALA A 34 6.57 2.30 -3.07
CA ALA A 34 6.29 1.71 -4.37
C ALA A 34 5.11 2.39 -5.09
N ILE A 35 4.08 2.86 -4.36
CA ILE A 35 2.98 3.65 -4.95
C ILE A 35 3.52 5.01 -5.43
N HIS A 36 4.36 5.69 -4.64
CA HIS A 36 4.97 6.96 -5.05
C HIS A 36 5.77 6.81 -6.33
N GLU A 37 6.57 5.74 -6.44
CA GLU A 37 7.36 5.36 -7.61
C GLU A 37 6.54 4.79 -8.77
N SER A 38 5.23 4.59 -8.58
CA SER A 38 4.34 3.91 -9.56
C SER A 38 4.81 2.49 -9.91
N ASN A 39 5.55 1.85 -9.01
CA ASN A 39 6.05 0.49 -9.14
C ASN A 39 5.00 -0.53 -8.65
N TRP A 40 3.95 -0.72 -9.44
CA TRP A 40 2.79 -1.54 -9.07
C TRP A 40 3.12 -3.02 -8.82
N TYR A 41 4.21 -3.53 -9.40
CA TYR A 41 4.70 -4.87 -9.10
C TYR A 41 5.17 -4.97 -7.65
N GLN A 42 5.94 -3.98 -7.17
CA GLN A 42 6.41 -3.95 -5.79
C GLN A 42 5.28 -3.69 -4.79
N VAL A 43 4.28 -2.88 -5.15
CA VAL A 43 3.05 -2.71 -4.34
C VAL A 43 2.41 -4.08 -4.07
N LYS A 44 2.16 -4.87 -5.13
CA LYS A 44 1.56 -6.20 -5.01
C LYS A 44 2.45 -7.19 -4.25
N ALA A 45 3.77 -7.10 -4.43
CA ALA A 45 4.71 -7.97 -3.74
C ALA A 45 4.71 -7.73 -2.22
N ALA A 46 4.73 -6.46 -1.80
CA ALA A 46 4.70 -6.08 -0.39
C ALA A 46 3.34 -6.38 0.25
N ASP A 47 2.22 -6.14 -0.46
CA ASP A 47 0.86 -6.50 0.00
C ASP A 47 0.73 -8.01 0.25
N LYS A 48 1.22 -8.84 -0.67
CA LYS A 48 1.23 -10.30 -0.50
C LYS A 48 2.04 -10.74 0.72
N GLN A 49 3.19 -10.12 0.96
CA GLN A 49 4.02 -10.42 2.14
C GLN A 49 3.31 -9.99 3.43
N LEU A 50 2.63 -8.85 3.42
CA LEU A 50 1.90 -8.33 4.57
C LEU A 50 0.69 -9.22 4.91
N LEU A 51 -0.07 -9.66 3.91
CA LEU A 51 -1.18 -10.59 4.09
C LEU A 51 -0.71 -11.93 4.65
N ALA A 52 0.40 -12.47 4.13
CA ALA A 52 0.98 -13.71 4.63
C ALA A 52 1.42 -13.58 6.10
N LEU A 53 2.11 -12.48 6.44
CA LEU A 53 2.50 -12.18 7.82
C LEU A 53 1.27 -12.06 8.73
N TYR A 54 0.27 -11.29 8.32
CA TYR A 54 -0.95 -11.08 9.11
C TYR A 54 -1.67 -12.41 9.38
N THR A 55 -1.79 -13.27 8.37
CA THR A 55 -2.41 -14.60 8.51
C THR A 55 -1.63 -15.49 9.49
N GLN A 56 -0.29 -15.45 9.46
CA GLN A 56 0.54 -16.16 10.43
C GLN A 56 0.32 -15.62 11.85
N LEU A 57 0.32 -14.30 12.01
CA LEU A 57 0.11 -13.64 13.30
C LEU A 57 -1.26 -13.98 13.90
N GLN A 58 -2.33 -14.11 13.11
CA GLN A 58 -3.65 -14.48 13.61
C GLN A 58 -3.69 -15.80 14.39
N SER A 59 -2.77 -16.73 14.11
CA SER A 59 -2.64 -18.00 14.83
C SER A 59 -1.87 -17.90 16.15
N MET A 60 -1.26 -16.75 16.44
CA MET A 60 -0.45 -16.55 17.63
C MET A 60 -1.33 -16.24 18.85
N PRO A 61 -1.10 -16.87 20.02
CA PRO A 61 -1.93 -16.66 21.22
C PRO A 61 -1.98 -15.20 21.70
N TRP A 62 -0.93 -14.44 21.43
CA TRP A 62 -0.75 -13.04 21.84
C TRP A 62 -1.21 -12.03 20.78
N PHE A 63 -1.68 -12.47 19.61
CA PHE A 63 -2.07 -11.53 18.55
C PHE A 63 -3.25 -10.63 18.97
N SER A 64 -4.18 -11.18 19.75
CA SER A 64 -5.33 -10.46 20.30
C SER A 64 -4.92 -9.27 21.18
N SER A 65 -3.73 -9.26 21.78
CA SER A 65 -3.25 -8.14 22.58
C SER A 65 -2.64 -7.00 21.74
N MET A 66 -2.39 -7.21 20.44
CA MET A 66 -1.82 -6.18 19.52
C MET A 66 -2.91 -5.27 18.91
N VAL A 67 -3.85 -4.79 19.73
CA VAL A 67 -5.02 -4.04 19.24
C VAL A 67 -4.62 -2.72 18.59
N ALA A 68 -3.64 -2.02 19.16
CA ALA A 68 -3.16 -0.73 18.65
C ALA A 68 -2.54 -0.89 17.26
N GLU A 69 -1.70 -1.92 17.07
CA GLU A 69 -1.04 -2.23 15.82
C GLU A 69 -2.05 -2.68 14.75
N GLN A 70 -3.07 -3.47 15.12
CA GLN A 70 -4.15 -3.84 14.21
C GLN A 70 -4.96 -2.62 13.74
N ASN A 71 -5.23 -1.66 14.64
CA ASN A 71 -5.91 -0.42 14.27
C ASN A 71 -5.04 0.46 13.37
N ASN A 72 -3.74 0.58 13.67
CA ASN A 72 -2.79 1.29 12.83
C ASN A 72 -2.70 0.68 11.43
N LEU A 73 -2.65 -0.66 11.32
CA LEU A 73 -2.65 -1.38 10.05
C LEU A 73 -3.88 -1.00 9.20
N LYS A 74 -5.08 -0.99 9.81
CA LYS A 74 -6.31 -0.60 9.10
C LYS A 74 -6.26 0.85 8.62
N ALA A 75 -5.84 1.78 9.48
CA ALA A 75 -5.73 3.19 9.12
C ALA A 75 -4.75 3.38 7.94
N ARG A 76 -3.57 2.76 8.02
CA ARG A 76 -2.57 2.83 6.94
C ARG A 76 -3.08 2.26 5.62
N TYR A 77 -3.86 1.19 5.62
CA TYR A 77 -4.46 0.69 4.38
C TYR A 77 -5.44 1.68 3.75
N VAL A 78 -6.23 2.40 4.55
CA VAL A 78 -7.12 3.46 4.04
C VAL A 78 -6.29 4.55 3.35
N ASP A 79 -5.23 5.03 4.01
CA ASP A 79 -4.35 6.06 3.44
C ASP A 79 -3.71 5.61 2.12
N LEU A 80 -3.28 4.35 2.04
CA LEU A 80 -2.67 3.80 0.82
C LEU A 80 -3.67 3.63 -0.31
N ILE A 81 -4.92 3.25 -0.01
CA ILE A 81 -6.00 3.18 -1.00
C ILE A 81 -6.28 4.57 -1.57
N ASP A 82 -6.35 5.59 -0.70
CA ASP A 82 -6.54 6.98 -1.12
C ASP A 82 -5.38 7.45 -2.00
N LEU A 83 -4.14 7.12 -1.64
CA LEU A 83 -2.96 7.44 -2.46
C LEU A 83 -3.01 6.77 -3.84
N VAL A 84 -3.41 5.50 -3.91
CA VAL A 84 -3.62 4.81 -5.20
C VAL A 84 -4.73 5.50 -6.01
N GLY A 85 -5.82 5.90 -5.37
CA GLY A 85 -6.91 6.64 -5.99
C GLY A 85 -6.45 7.97 -6.60
N GLN A 86 -5.61 8.71 -5.89
CA GLN A 86 -5.00 9.95 -6.39
C GLN A 86 -4.12 9.69 -7.62
N LYS A 87 -3.28 8.63 -7.60
CA LYS A 87 -2.45 8.24 -8.75
C LYS A 87 -3.32 7.86 -9.96
N GLN A 88 -4.39 7.12 -9.75
CA GLN A 88 -5.33 6.75 -10.81
C GLN A 88 -6.02 7.98 -11.42
N ALA A 89 -6.47 8.93 -10.59
CA ALA A 89 -7.08 10.17 -11.05
C ALA A 89 -6.10 11.00 -11.91
N ALA A 90 -4.84 11.10 -11.50
CA ALA A 90 -3.81 11.80 -12.26
C ALA A 90 -3.57 11.19 -13.65
N ILE A 91 -3.49 9.85 -13.72
CA ILE A 91 -3.35 9.13 -15.00
C ILE A 91 -4.56 9.40 -15.91
N LYS A 92 -5.78 9.39 -15.36
CA LYS A 92 -7.00 9.67 -16.14
C LYS A 92 -6.98 11.07 -16.75
N VAL A 93 -6.52 12.07 -16.01
CA VAL A 93 -6.36 13.45 -16.53
C VAL A 93 -5.32 13.50 -17.65
N GLN A 94 -4.20 12.80 -17.50
CA GLN A 94 -3.17 12.73 -18.55
C GLN A 94 -3.68 12.05 -19.83
N MET A 95 -4.43 10.95 -19.70
CA MET A 95 -5.04 10.27 -20.83
C MET A 95 -6.03 11.16 -21.57
N GLN A 96 -6.85 11.93 -20.84
CA GLN A 96 -7.81 12.87 -21.43
C GLN A 96 -7.09 13.94 -22.25
N ARG A 97 -6.05 14.57 -21.69
CA ARG A 97 -5.24 15.57 -22.40
C ARG A 97 -4.58 15.01 -23.65
N HIS A 98 -4.04 13.80 -23.56
CA HIS A 98 -3.44 13.14 -24.72
C HIS A 98 -4.44 12.91 -25.86
N GLN A 99 -5.69 12.56 -25.51
CA GLN A 99 -6.75 12.39 -26.49
C GLN A 99 -7.15 13.72 -27.15
N GLU A 100 -7.28 14.79 -26.35
CA GLU A 100 -7.55 16.15 -26.85
C GLU A 100 -6.43 16.65 -27.79
N ASP A 101 -5.17 16.46 -27.42
CA ASP A 101 -4.01 16.83 -28.24
C ASP A 101 -4.02 16.08 -29.59
N LYS A 102 -4.33 14.77 -29.55
CA LYS A 102 -4.42 13.94 -30.75
C LYS A 102 -5.55 14.43 -31.68
N GLU A 103 -6.71 14.77 -31.13
CA GLU A 103 -7.83 15.31 -31.89
C GLU A 103 -7.48 16.66 -32.52
N GLY A 104 -6.83 17.55 -31.76
CA GLY A 104 -6.33 18.83 -32.26
C GLY A 104 -5.36 18.66 -33.43
N LEU A 105 -4.35 17.79 -33.30
CA LEU A 105 -3.39 17.50 -34.38
C LEU A 105 -4.08 16.94 -35.64
N MET A 106 -5.07 16.05 -35.46
CA MET A 106 -5.84 15.50 -36.57
C MET A 106 -6.69 16.56 -37.28
N ALA A 107 -7.32 17.46 -36.53
CA ALA A 107 -8.07 18.58 -37.09
C ALA A 107 -7.14 19.52 -37.90
N TYR A 108 -5.97 19.87 -37.36
CA TYR A 108 -4.97 20.66 -38.08
C TYR A 108 -4.52 19.98 -39.38
N LYS A 109 -4.26 18.67 -39.34
CA LYS A 109 -3.86 17.92 -40.54
C LYS A 109 -4.94 17.92 -41.62
N LYS A 110 -6.22 17.75 -41.25
CA LYS A 110 -7.35 17.81 -42.20
C LYS A 110 -7.45 19.18 -42.87
N VAL A 111 -7.34 20.25 -42.08
CA VAL A 111 -7.35 21.64 -42.60
C VAL A 111 -6.19 21.87 -43.57
N GLN A 112 -4.97 21.43 -43.24
CA GLN A 112 -3.82 21.54 -44.14
C GLN A 112 -3.98 20.75 -45.45
N GLN A 113 -4.73 19.65 -45.42
CA GLN A 113 -5.02 18.83 -46.60
C GLN A 113 -6.21 19.36 -47.42
N GLY A 114 -6.74 20.55 -47.09
CA GLY A 114 -7.88 21.16 -47.78
C GLY A 114 -9.20 20.45 -47.54
N GLN A 115 -9.26 19.55 -46.55
CA GLN A 115 -10.48 18.89 -46.12
C GLN A 115 -11.20 19.79 -45.12
N SER A 116 -12.51 20.04 -45.32
CA SER A 116 -13.31 20.75 -44.33
C SER A 116 -13.37 19.97 -43.02
N LEU A 117 -13.40 20.69 -41.89
CA LEU A 117 -13.50 20.14 -40.54
C LEU A 117 -14.71 19.20 -40.39
#